data_AF-A0A7S3F3N3-F1
#
_entry.id   AF-A0A7S3F3N3-F1
#
_cell.length_a   1.000
_cell.length_b   1.000
_cell.length_c   1.000
_cell.angle_alpha   90.00
_cell.angle_beta   90.00
_cell.angle_gamma   90.00
#
_symmetry.space_group_name_H-M   'P 1'
#
loop_
_entity.id
_entity.type
_entity.pdbx_description
1 polymer ?
#
loop_
_entity_poly.entity_id
_entity_poly.type
_entity_poly.pdbx_seq_one_letter_code
_entity_poly.pdbx_strand_id
1 'polypeptide(L)'
;GLKVLSVKLDEVCNIKEGRTVTLELEEVFLVASYVPNSGQALQRLDFRIDTWDPALRAHLAQLQQTKPVCLIGDLNVAHLDADIWNVTAKHIPKSAGLTPRERESFGKMLEELELLDAFRSLHPDATGCFSFWSTRSGNQNLNRGLRLDYAVISKGMASGTAPLQLHFCDMLKEYAPNGDHCPTIVGLKRP
;
A
#
# COMPACT_ATOMS: atom_id res chain seq x y z
N GLY A 1 -2.41 -21.56 15.12
CA GLY A 1 -1.69 -20.41 14.52
C GLY A 1 -1.79 -20.50 13.01
N LEU A 2 -1.54 -19.41 12.28
CA LEU A 2 -1.42 -19.47 10.82
C LEU A 2 -0.15 -20.26 10.46
N LYS A 3 -0.26 -21.26 9.60
CA LYS A 3 0.89 -22.02 9.10
C LYS A 3 1.44 -21.36 7.85
N VAL A 4 2.75 -21.12 7.84
CA VAL A 4 3.48 -20.68 6.65
C VAL A 4 3.77 -21.90 5.78
N LEU A 5 3.31 -21.86 4.53
CA LEU A 5 3.51 -22.92 3.54
C LEU A 5 4.75 -22.65 2.70
N SER A 6 4.97 -21.39 2.31
CA SER A 6 6.16 -20.98 1.55
C SER A 6 6.52 -19.51 1.80
N VAL A 7 7.80 -19.19 1.57
CA VAL A 7 8.34 -17.83 1.63
C VAL A 7 9.15 -17.60 0.37
N LYS A 8 8.88 -16.49 -0.31
CA LYS A 8 9.52 -16.16 -1.58
C LYS A 8 9.91 -14.69 -1.64
N LEU A 9 11.08 -14.41 -2.21
CA LEU A 9 11.68 -13.08 -2.26
C LEU A 9 11.81 -12.62 -3.71
N ASP A 10 11.41 -11.38 -3.98
CA ASP A 10 11.57 -10.72 -5.29
C ASP A 10 11.10 -11.56 -6.49
N GLU A 11 9.86 -12.04 -6.41
CA GLU A 11 9.18 -12.73 -7.53
C GLU A 11 8.33 -11.81 -8.39
N VAL A 12 8.08 -10.56 -7.96
CA VAL A 12 7.20 -9.63 -8.69
C VAL A 12 7.76 -9.29 -10.07
N CYS A 13 9.06 -9.03 -10.17
CA CYS A 13 9.72 -8.79 -11.45
C CYS A 13 11.14 -9.34 -11.44
N ASN A 14 11.76 -9.42 -12.62
CA ASN A 14 13.14 -9.92 -12.77
C ASN A 14 14.22 -8.99 -12.18
N ILE A 15 13.83 -7.99 -11.39
CA ILE A 15 14.70 -6.99 -10.79
C ILE A 15 14.89 -7.31 -9.32
N LYS A 16 16.14 -7.57 -8.94
CA LYS A 16 16.53 -8.00 -7.58
C LYS A 16 16.91 -6.79 -6.72
N GLU A 17 15.91 -5.98 -6.38
CA GLU A 17 16.06 -4.81 -5.50
C GLU A 17 15.66 -5.07 -4.03
N GLY A 18 15.27 -6.30 -3.65
CA GLY A 18 14.90 -6.64 -2.27
C GLY A 18 13.59 -6.00 -1.81
N ARG A 19 12.61 -5.90 -2.72
CA ARG A 19 11.42 -5.06 -2.54
C ARG A 19 10.16 -5.84 -2.19
N THR A 20 10.17 -7.16 -2.33
CA THR A 20 8.96 -7.96 -2.09
C THR A 20 9.25 -9.25 -1.34
N VAL A 21 8.38 -9.56 -0.39
CA VAL A 21 8.30 -10.85 0.27
C VAL A 21 6.88 -11.37 0.09
N THR A 22 6.74 -12.54 -0.55
CA THR A 22 5.46 -13.25 -0.64
C THR A 22 5.48 -14.42 0.33
N LEU A 23 4.56 -14.38 1.29
CA LEU A 23 4.30 -15.45 2.24
C LEU A 23 3.01 -16.15 1.82
N GLU A 24 3.10 -17.44 1.56
CA GLU A 24 1.91 -18.27 1.41
C GLU A 24 1.50 -18.79 2.79
N LEU A 25 0.32 -18.38 3.24
CA LEU A 25 -0.35 -18.97 4.39
C LEU A 25 -1.45 -19.93 3.90
N GLU A 26 -1.97 -20.75 4.80
CA GLU A 26 -3.03 -21.72 4.45
C GLU A 26 -4.26 -21.05 3.81
N GLU A 27 -4.67 -19.89 4.32
CA GLU A 27 -5.92 -19.22 3.93
C GLU A 27 -5.72 -17.95 3.09
N VAL A 28 -4.50 -17.42 2.98
CA VAL A 28 -4.21 -16.11 2.38
C VAL A 28 -2.76 -16.04 1.91
N PHE A 29 -2.49 -15.27 0.86
CA PHE A 29 -1.14 -14.78 0.58
C PHE A 29 -0.93 -13.42 1.24
N LEU A 30 0.14 -13.29 2.02
CA LEU A 30 0.62 -12.00 2.51
C LEU A 30 1.79 -11.55 1.64
N VAL A 31 1.63 -10.44 0.94
CA VAL A 31 2.68 -9.82 0.13
C VAL A 31 3.14 -8.55 0.83
N ALA A 32 4.34 -8.54 1.37
CA ALA A 32 4.96 -7.30 1.86
C ALA A 32 5.74 -6.65 0.72
N SER A 33 5.53 -5.36 0.46
CA SER A 33 6.24 -4.62 -0.58
C SER A 33 6.74 -3.26 -0.12
N TYR A 34 7.97 -2.94 -0.52
CA TYR A 34 8.49 -1.58 -0.56
C TYR A 34 8.61 -1.12 -2.02
N VAL A 35 7.55 -0.49 -2.50
CA VAL A 35 7.41 -0.13 -3.91
C VAL A 35 8.40 0.97 -4.28
N PRO A 36 9.05 0.94 -5.46
CA PRO A 36 10.00 1.96 -5.86
C PRO A 36 9.38 3.37 -5.84
N ASN A 37 10.05 4.27 -5.13
CA ASN A 37 9.77 5.69 -5.25
C ASN A 37 10.17 6.19 -6.66
N SER A 38 9.37 7.07 -7.26
CA SER A 38 9.64 7.65 -8.59
C SER A 38 10.87 8.58 -8.62
N GLY A 39 11.45 8.88 -7.46
CA GLY A 39 12.70 9.61 -7.31
C GLY A 39 12.56 11.12 -7.43
N GLN A 40 13.63 11.83 -7.07
CA GLN A 40 13.71 13.27 -7.30
C GLN A 40 13.60 13.57 -8.80
N ALA A 41 12.92 14.67 -9.13
CA ALA A 41 12.61 15.06 -10.50
C ALA A 41 11.93 13.95 -11.34
N LEU A 42 11.30 12.96 -10.68
CA LEU A 42 10.57 11.86 -11.32
C LEU A 42 11.43 10.97 -12.22
N GLN A 43 12.74 10.89 -11.96
CA GLN A 43 13.70 10.15 -12.79
C GLN A 43 13.42 8.63 -12.93
N ARG A 44 12.65 8.03 -12.00
CA ARG A 44 12.24 6.62 -12.03
C ARG A 44 10.75 6.44 -12.31
N LEU A 45 10.02 7.49 -12.67
CA LEU A 45 8.57 7.39 -12.88
C LEU A 45 8.22 6.40 -14.00
N ASP A 46 8.92 6.42 -15.12
CA ASP A 46 8.66 5.47 -16.22
C ASP A 46 8.95 4.04 -15.80
N PHE A 47 10.05 3.82 -15.07
CA PHE A 47 10.33 2.51 -14.48
C PHE A 47 9.19 2.04 -13.55
N ARG A 48 8.71 2.94 -12.68
CA ARG A 48 7.61 2.66 -11.75
C ARG A 48 6.34 2.26 -12.50
N ILE A 49 5.92 3.05 -13.48
CA ILE A 49 4.62 2.92 -14.16
C ILE A 49 4.63 1.85 -15.25
N ASP A 50 5.72 1.73 -15.99
CA ASP A 50 5.77 0.90 -17.20
C ASP A 50 6.37 -0.48 -16.93
N THR A 51 7.09 -0.65 -15.80
CA THR A 51 7.71 -1.93 -15.44
C THR A 51 7.22 -2.44 -14.09
N TRP A 52 7.37 -1.67 -13.02
CA TRP A 52 7.14 -2.18 -11.67
C TRP A 52 5.65 -2.43 -11.37
N ASP A 53 4.80 -1.42 -11.53
CA ASP A 53 3.38 -1.52 -11.20
C ASP A 53 2.63 -2.60 -12.01
N PRO A 54 2.85 -2.75 -13.33
CA PRO A 54 2.25 -3.84 -14.10
C PRO A 54 2.71 -5.21 -13.61
N ALA A 55 3.98 -5.35 -13.22
CA ALA A 55 4.52 -6.61 -12.71
C ALA A 55 3.93 -6.96 -11.33
N LEU A 56 3.81 -5.98 -10.42
CA LEU A 56 3.16 -6.18 -9.12
C LEU A 56 1.70 -6.60 -9.29
N ARG A 57 0.97 -5.90 -10.16
CA ARG A 57 -0.42 -6.24 -10.49
C ARG A 57 -0.54 -7.66 -11.05
N ALA A 58 0.31 -8.04 -12.01
CA ALA A 58 0.30 -9.40 -12.58
C ALA A 58 0.60 -10.47 -11.53
N HIS A 59 1.56 -10.23 -10.64
CA HIS A 59 1.87 -11.14 -9.54
C HIS A 59 0.68 -11.34 -8.60
N LEU A 60 0.04 -10.26 -8.15
CA LEU A 60 -1.14 -10.34 -7.29
C LEU A 60 -2.30 -11.08 -7.97
N ALA A 61 -2.55 -10.80 -9.26
CA ALA A 61 -3.55 -11.50 -10.05
C ALA A 61 -3.29 -13.02 -10.10
N GLN A 62 -2.03 -13.43 -10.25
CA GLN A 62 -1.66 -14.84 -10.26
C GLN A 62 -1.91 -15.51 -8.91
N LEU A 63 -1.61 -14.84 -7.81
CA LEU A 63 -1.87 -15.37 -6.46
C LEU A 63 -3.38 -15.51 -6.19
N GLN A 64 -4.18 -14.51 -6.59
CA GLN A 64 -5.64 -14.47 -6.40
C GLN A 64 -6.39 -15.61 -7.09
N GLN A 65 -5.79 -16.28 -8.07
CA GLN A 65 -6.38 -17.47 -8.71
C GLN A 65 -6.59 -18.63 -7.73
N THR A 66 -5.84 -18.67 -6.62
CA THR A 66 -5.87 -19.80 -5.68
C THR A 66 -6.30 -19.42 -4.27
N LYS A 67 -5.90 -18.24 -3.79
CA LYS A 67 -6.25 -17.75 -2.45
C LYS A 67 -6.41 -16.23 -2.45
N PRO A 68 -7.20 -15.67 -1.53
CA PRO A 68 -7.20 -14.23 -1.28
C PRO A 68 -5.78 -13.68 -1.01
N VAL A 69 -5.55 -12.41 -1.33
CA VAL A 69 -4.27 -11.71 -1.11
C VAL A 69 -4.45 -10.55 -0.14
N CYS A 70 -3.40 -10.29 0.65
CA CYS A 70 -3.22 -9.10 1.47
C CYS A 70 -1.84 -8.52 1.11
N LEU A 71 -1.82 -7.39 0.41
CA LEU A 71 -0.62 -6.61 0.12
C LEU A 71 -0.43 -5.57 1.23
N ILE A 72 0.75 -5.54 1.85
CA ILE A 72 1.09 -4.57 2.89
C ILE A 72 2.41 -3.85 2.59
N GLY A 73 2.56 -2.65 3.14
CA GLY A 73 3.83 -1.92 3.16
C GLY A 73 3.73 -0.52 2.56
N ASP A 74 4.90 0.09 2.35
CA ASP A 74 5.02 1.40 1.71
C ASP A 74 4.86 1.23 0.18
N LEU A 75 3.70 1.64 -0.31
CA LEU A 75 3.35 1.56 -1.73
C LEU A 75 3.76 2.82 -2.51
N ASN A 76 4.39 3.78 -1.83
CA ASN A 76 4.94 5.00 -2.41
C ASN A 76 3.92 5.72 -3.30
N VAL A 77 2.67 5.83 -2.86
CA VAL A 77 1.59 6.57 -3.52
C VAL A 77 0.57 7.05 -2.50
N ALA A 78 0.11 8.30 -2.58
CA ALA A 78 -1.08 8.77 -1.88
C ALA A 78 -2.26 8.78 -2.85
N HIS A 79 -3.16 7.80 -2.72
CA HIS A 79 -4.16 7.52 -3.75
C HIS A 79 -5.23 8.60 -3.86
N LEU A 80 -5.86 8.97 -2.75
CA LEU A 80 -6.97 9.92 -2.72
C LEU A 80 -6.50 11.29 -2.25
N ASP A 81 -7.29 12.33 -2.53
CA ASP A 81 -6.97 13.70 -2.07
C ASP A 81 -6.93 13.78 -0.54
N ALA A 82 -7.77 12.98 0.14
CA ALA A 82 -7.77 12.84 1.60
C ALA A 82 -6.47 12.24 2.17
N ASP A 83 -5.63 11.62 1.33
CA ASP A 83 -4.35 11.03 1.70
C ASP A 83 -3.20 12.04 1.64
N ILE A 84 -3.49 13.32 1.36
CA ILE A 84 -2.51 14.38 1.11
C ILE A 84 -2.88 15.63 1.93
N TRP A 85 -2.02 16.04 2.87
CA TRP A 85 -2.28 17.20 3.75
C TRP A 85 -2.62 18.51 2.99
N ASN A 86 -1.96 18.78 1.87
CA ASN A 86 -2.16 20.00 1.08
C ASN A 86 -2.26 19.69 -0.41
N VAL A 87 -3.31 18.94 -0.77
CA VAL A 87 -3.56 18.46 -2.13
C VAL A 87 -3.62 19.58 -3.19
N THR A 88 -4.01 20.79 -2.80
CA THR A 88 -4.15 21.94 -3.71
C THR A 88 -2.82 22.59 -4.11
N ALA A 89 -1.71 22.20 -3.49
CA ALA A 89 -0.43 22.82 -3.77
C ALA A 89 0.08 22.46 -5.18
N LYS A 90 0.62 23.47 -5.89
CA LYS A 90 1.03 23.35 -7.31
C LYS A 90 2.11 22.28 -7.59
N HIS A 91 2.87 21.87 -6.57
CA HIS A 91 3.95 20.88 -6.71
C HIS A 91 3.46 19.44 -6.55
N ILE A 92 2.25 19.21 -6.01
CA ILE A 92 1.68 17.88 -5.77
C ILE A 92 1.71 17.01 -7.05
N PRO A 93 1.14 17.43 -8.20
CA PRO A 93 1.14 16.58 -9.39
C PRO A 93 2.54 16.33 -10.00
N LYS A 94 3.58 16.98 -9.49
CA LYS A 94 4.97 16.89 -9.97
C LYS A 94 5.90 16.22 -8.95
N SER A 95 5.34 15.67 -7.87
CA SER A 95 6.09 15.09 -6.78
C SER A 95 5.91 13.57 -6.75
N ALA A 96 6.98 12.83 -6.47
CA ALA A 96 6.92 11.36 -6.39
C ALA A 96 5.93 10.91 -5.31
N GLY A 97 5.18 9.86 -5.61
CA GLY A 97 4.05 9.36 -4.82
C GLY A 97 2.77 10.17 -4.96
N LEU A 98 2.77 11.26 -5.73
CA LEU A 98 1.64 12.19 -5.84
C LEU A 98 1.26 12.51 -7.30
N THR A 99 1.98 11.93 -8.27
CA THR A 99 1.70 12.17 -9.68
C THR A 99 0.36 11.55 -10.08
N PRO A 100 -0.35 12.12 -11.08
CA PRO A 100 -1.55 11.48 -11.62
C PRO A 100 -1.30 10.04 -12.11
N ARG A 101 -0.13 9.77 -12.71
CA ARG A 101 0.23 8.44 -13.21
C ARG A 101 0.34 7.40 -12.09
N GLU A 102 0.99 7.75 -10.97
CA GLU A 102 1.09 6.84 -9.81
C GLU A 102 -0.27 6.55 -9.20
N ARG A 103 -1.10 7.59 -9.04
CA ARG A 103 -2.45 7.49 -8.47
C ARG A 103 -3.37 6.66 -9.36
N GLU A 104 -3.36 6.89 -10.66
CA GLU A 104 -4.11 6.13 -11.65
C GLU A 104 -3.65 4.67 -11.71
N SER A 105 -2.34 4.42 -11.72
CA SER A 105 -1.78 3.06 -11.73
C SER A 105 -2.22 2.25 -10.52
N PHE A 106 -2.20 2.86 -9.32
CA PHE A 106 -2.69 2.24 -8.10
C PHE A 106 -4.20 2.01 -8.13
N GLY A 107 -4.99 3.00 -8.52
CA GLY A 107 -6.44 2.87 -8.66
C GLY A 107 -6.83 1.75 -9.64
N LYS A 108 -6.13 1.67 -10.78
CA LYS A 108 -6.30 0.61 -11.79
C LYS A 108 -6.01 -0.77 -11.21
N MET A 109 -4.96 -0.92 -10.39
CA MET A 109 -4.68 -2.19 -9.70
C MET A 109 -5.82 -2.58 -8.75
N LEU A 110 -6.39 -1.63 -8.00
CA LEU A 110 -7.51 -1.91 -7.12
C LEU A 110 -8.76 -2.35 -7.89
N GLU A 111 -9.08 -1.64 -8.97
CA GLU A 111 -10.25 -1.91 -9.81
C GLU A 111 -10.15 -3.25 -10.55
N GLU A 112 -9.05 -3.49 -11.28
CA GLU A 112 -8.90 -4.68 -12.14
C GLU A 112 -8.83 -5.99 -11.34
N LEU A 113 -8.34 -5.93 -10.11
CA LEU A 113 -8.12 -7.12 -9.26
C LEU A 113 -9.18 -7.30 -8.16
N GLU A 114 -10.20 -6.44 -8.14
CA GLU A 114 -11.17 -6.35 -7.05
C GLU A 114 -10.51 -6.33 -5.67
N LEU A 115 -9.51 -5.46 -5.52
CA LEU A 115 -8.82 -5.21 -4.26
C LEU A 115 -9.39 -3.95 -3.59
N LEU A 116 -9.30 -3.92 -2.27
CA LEU A 116 -9.75 -2.81 -1.44
C LEU A 116 -8.61 -2.29 -0.57
N ASP A 117 -8.54 -0.97 -0.41
CA ASP A 117 -7.78 -0.34 0.66
C ASP A 117 -8.50 -0.60 2.00
N ALA A 118 -7.89 -1.38 2.88
CA ALA A 118 -8.49 -1.80 4.15
C ALA A 118 -8.78 -0.62 5.08
N PHE A 119 -7.88 0.37 5.13
CA PHE A 119 -8.09 1.58 5.94
C PHE A 119 -9.28 2.37 5.42
N ARG A 120 -9.30 2.64 4.10
CA ARG A 120 -10.38 3.42 3.49
C ARG A 120 -11.73 2.70 3.52
N SER A 121 -11.73 1.37 3.52
CA SER A 121 -12.95 0.55 3.66
C SER A 121 -13.59 0.70 5.04
N LEU A 122 -12.79 0.86 6.09
CA LEU A 122 -13.27 1.04 7.47
C LEU A 122 -13.53 2.51 7.80
N HIS A 123 -12.77 3.42 7.19
CA HIS A 123 -12.78 4.85 7.49
C HIS A 123 -12.95 5.68 6.21
N PRO A 124 -14.08 5.56 5.50
CA PRO A 124 -14.27 6.16 4.17
C PRO A 124 -14.06 7.68 4.18
N ASP A 125 -14.58 8.36 5.20
CA ASP A 125 -14.57 9.82 5.31
C ASP A 125 -13.39 10.38 6.11
N ALA A 126 -12.46 9.53 6.57
CA ALA A 126 -11.34 9.98 7.39
C ALA A 126 -10.38 10.87 6.61
N THR A 127 -9.94 11.95 7.25
CA THR A 127 -8.95 12.90 6.73
C THR A 127 -7.89 13.15 7.79
N GLY A 128 -6.68 13.54 7.37
CA GLY A 128 -5.58 13.80 8.31
C GLY A 128 -4.92 12.53 8.89
N CYS A 129 -5.32 11.35 8.44
CA CYS A 129 -4.71 10.07 8.77
C CYS A 129 -3.58 9.79 7.78
N PHE A 130 -2.35 10.08 8.20
CA PHE A 130 -1.14 9.94 7.39
C PHE A 130 -0.25 8.85 7.98
N SER A 131 0.62 8.29 7.13
CA SER A 131 1.62 7.31 7.53
C SER A 131 3.04 7.82 7.37
N PHE A 132 3.24 8.89 6.59
CA PHE A 132 4.54 9.50 6.29
C PHE A 132 4.56 11.02 6.55
N TRP A 133 5.69 11.51 7.08
CA TRP A 133 5.99 12.93 7.27
C TRP A 133 7.46 13.22 6.96
N SER A 134 7.73 14.29 6.20
CA SER A 134 9.11 14.73 5.97
C SER A 134 9.79 15.18 7.28
N THR A 135 10.81 14.44 7.70
CA THR A 135 11.66 14.76 8.86
C THR A 135 12.44 16.06 8.65
N ARG A 136 12.91 16.31 7.43
CA ARG A 136 13.64 17.54 7.05
C ARG A 136 12.86 18.82 7.33
N SER A 137 11.54 18.76 7.26
CA SER A 137 10.64 19.90 7.46
C SER A 137 9.92 19.88 8.82
N GLY A 138 10.21 18.90 9.68
CA GLY A 138 9.54 18.77 10.98
C GLY A 138 8.03 18.56 10.88
N ASN A 139 7.57 17.89 9.81
CA ASN A 139 6.16 17.89 9.42
C ASN A 139 5.24 17.09 10.36
N GLN A 140 5.77 16.15 11.14
CA GLN A 140 4.98 15.25 11.98
C GLN A 140 4.19 16.00 13.07
N ASN A 141 4.82 17.00 13.71
CA ASN A 141 4.21 17.83 14.76
C ASN A 141 3.04 18.67 14.24
N LEU A 142 3.10 19.09 12.98
CA LEU A 142 2.06 19.89 12.33
C LEU A 142 1.07 19.02 11.53
N ASN A 143 1.21 17.70 11.61
CA ASN A 143 0.47 16.71 10.83
C ASN A 143 0.46 16.98 9.31
N ARG A 144 1.59 17.45 8.76
CA ARG A 144 1.74 17.74 7.32
C ARG A 144 2.23 16.51 6.56
N GLY A 145 1.38 15.51 6.45
CA GLY A 145 1.76 14.17 5.99
C GLY A 145 1.15 13.72 4.67
N LEU A 146 1.55 12.51 4.29
CA LEU A 146 1.00 11.69 3.22
C LEU A 146 0.62 10.31 3.79
N ARG A 147 -0.39 9.65 3.23
CA ARG A 147 -0.63 8.22 3.51
C ARG A 147 -0.03 7.39 2.38
N LEU A 148 1.10 6.74 2.66
CA LEU A 148 1.88 5.95 1.70
C LEU A 148 1.90 4.46 2.04
N ASP A 149 1.56 4.12 3.28
CA ASP A 149 1.56 2.76 3.80
C ASP A 149 0.14 2.21 3.79
N TYR A 150 -0.03 1.01 3.23
CA TYR A 150 -1.34 0.42 3.02
C TYR A 150 -1.41 -1.02 3.54
N ALA A 151 -2.63 -1.43 3.84
CA ALA A 151 -3.06 -2.82 3.70
C ALA A 151 -4.12 -2.87 2.58
N VAL A 152 -3.79 -3.52 1.47
CA VAL A 152 -4.66 -3.75 0.33
C VAL A 152 -5.10 -5.21 0.34
N ILE A 153 -6.39 -5.46 0.40
CA ILE A 153 -6.96 -6.80 0.63
C ILE A 153 -7.87 -7.21 -0.53
N SER A 154 -7.97 -8.50 -0.81
CA SER A 154 -9.04 -9.01 -1.69
C SER A 154 -10.41 -8.63 -1.14
N LYS A 155 -11.30 -8.14 -2.02
CA LYS A 155 -12.67 -7.70 -1.69
C LYS A 155 -13.46 -8.71 -0.87
N GLY A 156 -13.26 -10.02 -1.11
CA GLY A 156 -13.89 -11.09 -0.34
C GLY A 156 -13.61 -11.06 1.16
N MET A 157 -12.47 -10.50 1.59
CA MET A 157 -12.13 -10.32 3.00
C MET A 157 -12.97 -9.21 3.67
N ALA A 158 -13.44 -8.22 2.91
CA ALA A 158 -14.32 -7.18 3.43
C ALA A 158 -15.81 -7.59 3.36
N SER A 159 -16.21 -8.30 2.29
CA SER A 159 -17.59 -8.76 2.10
C SER A 159 -17.95 -10.03 2.87
N GLY A 160 -16.99 -10.65 3.56
CA GLY A 160 -17.22 -11.86 4.36
C GLY A 160 -17.27 -13.17 3.56
N THR A 161 -16.86 -13.16 2.29
CA THR A 161 -16.84 -14.35 1.42
C THR A 161 -15.49 -15.09 1.43
N ALA A 162 -14.46 -14.51 2.04
CA ALA A 162 -13.15 -15.15 2.24
C ALA A 162 -13.04 -15.81 3.64
N PRO A 163 -12.15 -16.81 3.82
CA PRO A 163 -11.92 -17.48 5.11
C PRO A 163 -11.41 -16.54 6.22
N LEU A 164 -10.73 -15.46 5.83
CA LEU A 164 -10.30 -14.39 6.72
C LEU A 164 -11.05 -13.11 6.38
N GLN A 165 -11.48 -12.39 7.40
CA GLN A 165 -12.25 -11.15 7.31
C GLN A 165 -11.48 -9.98 7.88
N LEU A 166 -11.61 -8.81 7.26
CA LEU A 166 -11.07 -7.56 7.79
C LEU A 166 -11.72 -7.25 9.14
N HIS A 167 -10.90 -7.08 10.17
CA HIS A 167 -11.35 -6.73 11.51
C HIS A 167 -11.06 -5.27 11.86
N PHE A 168 -9.83 -4.82 11.66
CA PHE A 168 -9.42 -3.43 11.90
C PHE A 168 -8.25 -3.05 10.99
N CYS A 169 -8.08 -1.76 10.75
CA CYS A 169 -6.89 -1.19 10.11
C CYS A 169 -6.71 0.25 10.59
N ASP A 170 -5.51 0.61 11.04
CA ASP A 170 -5.22 1.95 11.57
C ASP A 170 -3.73 2.34 11.43
N MET A 171 -3.44 3.64 11.53
CA MET A 171 -2.09 4.20 11.51
C MET A 171 -1.68 4.56 12.93
N LEU A 172 -0.57 3.98 13.40
CA LEU A 172 -0.10 4.07 14.77
C LEU A 172 0.93 5.20 14.92
N LYS A 173 0.52 6.44 14.66
CA LYS A 173 1.39 7.64 14.65
C LYS A 173 2.21 7.79 15.92
N GLU A 174 1.61 7.53 17.07
CA GLU A 174 2.23 7.66 18.40
C GLU A 174 3.39 6.67 18.64
N TYR A 175 3.48 5.61 17.83
CA TYR A 175 4.54 4.60 17.91
C TYR A 175 5.78 4.96 17.09
N ALA A 176 5.81 6.11 16.42
CA ALA A 176 6.97 6.59 15.68
C ALA A 176 7.28 8.07 15.94
N PRO A 177 7.54 8.47 17.21
CA PRO A 177 7.86 9.86 17.52
C PRO A 177 9.13 10.29 16.80
N ASN A 178 9.06 11.38 16.03
CA ASN A 178 10.13 11.91 15.18
C ASN A 178 10.55 10.99 14.01
N GLY A 179 9.83 9.90 13.76
CA GLY A 179 10.00 9.07 12.57
C GLY A 179 9.45 9.73 11.31
N ASP A 180 9.94 9.30 10.15
CA ASP A 180 9.36 9.67 8.86
C ASP A 180 8.13 8.83 8.53
N HIS A 181 8.12 7.54 8.85
CA HIS A 181 6.95 6.67 8.77
C HIS A 181 6.42 6.27 10.15
N CYS A 182 5.12 5.94 10.24
CA CYS A 182 4.55 5.23 11.39
C CYS A 182 3.97 3.87 10.97
N PRO A 183 3.87 2.91 11.91
CA PRO A 183 3.31 1.60 11.59
C PRO A 183 1.85 1.70 11.13
N THR A 184 1.53 0.98 10.05
CA THR A 184 0.14 0.66 9.71
C THR A 184 -0.16 -0.73 10.26
N ILE A 185 -1.23 -0.85 11.04
CA ILE A 185 -1.69 -2.13 11.57
C ILE A 185 -2.92 -2.60 10.80
N VAL A 186 -3.00 -3.90 10.54
CA VAL A 186 -4.20 -4.56 9.99
C VAL A 186 -4.46 -5.85 10.76
N GLY A 187 -5.71 -6.04 11.17
CA GLY A 187 -6.19 -7.24 11.82
C GLY A 187 -7.11 -8.02 10.89
N LEU A 188 -6.81 -9.30 10.69
CA LEU A 188 -7.70 -10.25 10.01
C LEU A 188 -8.18 -11.29 11.03
N LYS A 189 -9.45 -11.68 10.96
CA LYS A 189 -10.04 -12.69 11.84
C LYS A 189 -10.74 -13.78 11.03
N ARG A 190 -10.82 -14.98 11.60
CA ARG A 190 -11.80 -15.96 11.12
C ARG A 190 -13.21 -15.52 11.56
N PRO A 191 -14.25 -15.90 10.82
CA PRO A 191 -15.65 -15.69 11.22
C PRO A 191 -15.92 -16.16 12.65
#